data_AF-A0A1I1BFW6-F1
#
_entry.id   AF-A0A1I1BFW6-F1
#
_cell.length_a   1.000
_cell.length_b   1.000
_cell.length_c   1.000
_cell.angle_alpha   90.00
_cell.angle_beta   90.00
_cell.angle_gamma   90.00
#
_symmetry.space_group_name_H-M   'P 1'
#
loop_
_entity.id
_entity.type
_entity.pdbx_description
1 polymer ?
#
loop_
_entity_poly.entity_id
_entity_poly.type
_entity_poly.pdbx_seq_one_letter_code
_entity_poly.pdbx_strand_id
1 'polypeptide(L)'
;MSDSRRVRLDTPRDTRRSIVRRPAYDADAFGSFAEQFARFMGTASFLMYMTLFVIVWMLWNTLAPRDLRFDEFPFIFLTLMLSLQASYAAPLILLAQNRQEQRDKVIAEQDRQANARAHADMEFLAREVASLRMSVGEVATRDFLRSELRGLLQDIEELSQPDVADQQAPPDQVSRPHQ
;
A
#
# COMPACT_ATOMS: atom_id res chain seq x y z
N MET A 1 -39.46 2.11 37.08
CA MET A 1 -39.18 3.16 36.07
C MET A 1 -37.82 3.75 36.38
N SER A 2 -36.94 3.74 35.36
CA SER A 2 -35.78 4.63 35.11
C SER A 2 -34.70 4.82 36.20
N ASP A 3 -33.40 4.85 35.94
CA ASP A 3 -32.55 4.54 34.79
C ASP A 3 -31.11 4.71 35.33
N SER A 4 -30.39 3.62 35.59
CA SER A 4 -29.02 3.69 36.10
C SER A 4 -28.06 3.95 34.94
N ARG A 5 -27.81 5.25 34.66
CA ARG A 5 -26.80 5.70 33.67
C ARG A 5 -25.44 5.07 33.95
N ARG A 6 -25.09 4.06 33.16
CA ARG A 6 -23.73 3.52 33.05
C ARG A 6 -22.85 4.58 32.39
N VAL A 7 -22.01 5.24 33.17
CA VAL A 7 -20.94 6.10 32.67
C VAL A 7 -19.93 5.20 31.96
N ARG A 8 -19.98 5.20 30.62
CA ARG A 8 -18.98 4.51 29.79
C ARG A 8 -17.64 5.22 29.90
N LEU A 9 -16.63 4.46 30.31
CA LEU A 9 -15.27 4.89 30.59
C LEU A 9 -14.29 4.48 29.47
N ASP A 10 -14.74 4.52 28.21
CA ASP A 10 -13.98 4.03 27.04
C ASP A 10 -13.68 5.13 26.03
N THR A 11 -13.19 6.27 26.48
CA THR A 11 -12.57 7.24 25.56
C THR A 11 -11.18 7.55 26.09
N PRO A 12 -10.11 7.04 25.45
CA PRO A 12 -8.77 7.42 25.83
C PRO A 12 -8.65 8.93 25.62
N ARG A 13 -8.52 9.63 26.74
CA ARG A 13 -8.36 11.07 26.80
C ARG A 13 -6.96 11.38 26.27
N ASP A 14 -6.86 11.66 24.98
CA ASP A 14 -5.61 12.05 24.34
C ASP A 14 -5.17 13.41 24.89
N THR A 15 -4.42 13.37 25.97
CA THR A 15 -3.96 14.53 26.73
C THR A 15 -2.56 14.91 26.25
N ARG A 16 -2.35 14.97 24.93
CA ARG A 16 -1.16 15.61 24.38
C ARG A 16 -1.45 17.10 24.21
N ARG A 17 -1.11 17.86 25.25
CA ARG A 17 -0.87 19.31 25.18
C ARG A 17 0.15 19.57 24.07
N SER A 18 -0.32 19.87 22.87
CA SER A 18 0.49 20.41 21.78
C SER A 18 0.79 21.88 22.09
N ILE A 19 1.75 22.11 22.99
CA ILE A 19 2.26 23.46 23.34
C ILE A 19 3.31 23.93 22.33
N VAL A 20 3.72 23.08 21.38
CA VAL A 20 4.62 23.49 20.31
C VAL A 20 3.78 23.91 19.11
N ARG A 21 3.35 25.17 19.11
CA ARG A 21 2.92 25.87 17.90
C ARG A 21 4.17 25.97 17.00
N ARG A 22 4.49 24.90 16.28
CA ARG A 22 5.41 24.97 15.15
C ARG A 22 4.87 26.09 14.26
N PRO A 23 5.68 27.06 13.83
CA PRO A 23 5.23 28.00 12.82
C PRO A 23 4.84 27.15 11.62
N ALA A 24 3.54 27.03 11.39
CA ALA A 24 3.01 26.50 10.14
C ALA A 24 3.36 27.57 9.12
N TYR A 25 4.62 27.58 8.69
CA TYR A 25 5.02 28.22 7.47
C TYR A 25 4.08 27.68 6.41
N ASP A 26 3.37 28.57 5.74
CA ASP A 26 2.24 28.27 4.86
C ASP A 26 2.65 27.25 3.80
N ALA A 27 2.50 25.96 4.15
CA ALA A 27 3.03 24.84 3.39
C ALA A 27 2.28 24.69 2.07
N ASP A 28 1.07 25.23 2.01
CA ASP A 28 0.20 25.23 0.84
C ASP A 28 0.59 26.34 -0.15
N ALA A 29 0.88 27.56 0.33
CA ALA A 29 1.37 28.65 -0.52
C ALA A 29 2.76 28.34 -1.11
N PHE A 30 3.69 27.82 -0.29
CA PHE A 30 5.00 27.40 -0.79
C PHE A 30 4.92 26.09 -1.59
N GLY A 31 3.91 25.26 -1.32
CA GLY A 31 3.53 24.06 -2.07
C GLY A 31 3.30 24.34 -3.54
N SER A 32 2.29 25.16 -3.79
CA SER A 32 1.85 25.60 -5.12
C SER A 32 2.91 26.40 -5.88
N PHE A 33 3.62 27.32 -5.21
CA PHE A 33 4.72 28.06 -5.83
C PHE A 33 5.83 27.15 -6.32
N ALA A 34 6.25 26.18 -5.49
CA ALA A 34 7.30 25.23 -5.86
C ALA A 34 6.84 24.27 -6.97
N GLU A 35 5.56 23.89 -7.04
CA GLU A 35 5.01 23.09 -8.14
C GLU A 35 5.02 23.88 -9.46
N GLN A 36 4.63 25.16 -9.43
CA GLN A 36 4.75 26.07 -10.57
C GLN A 36 6.21 26.23 -11.02
N PHE A 37 7.11 26.45 -10.06
CA PHE A 37 8.55 26.60 -10.31
C PHE A 37 9.18 25.34 -10.88
N ALA A 38 8.81 24.16 -10.37
CA ALA A 38 9.31 22.88 -10.88
C ALA A 38 8.87 22.65 -12.33
N ARG A 39 7.60 22.94 -12.67
CA ARG A 39 7.11 22.87 -14.05
C ARG A 39 7.81 23.87 -14.98
N PHE A 40 8.09 25.06 -14.47
CA PHE A 40 8.78 26.10 -15.23
C PHE A 40 10.26 25.77 -15.49
N MET A 41 10.97 25.26 -14.48
CA MET A 41 12.39 24.91 -14.55
C MET A 41 12.64 23.61 -15.33
N GLY A 42 11.70 22.66 -15.31
CA GLY A 42 11.80 21.40 -16.05
C GLY A 42 11.58 21.52 -17.56
N THR A 43 11.12 22.68 -18.05
CA THR A 43 10.82 22.89 -19.47
C THR A 43 11.94 23.68 -20.15
N ALA A 44 12.32 23.32 -21.38
CA ALA A 44 13.33 24.05 -22.18
C ALA A 44 13.01 25.54 -22.42
N SER A 45 11.76 25.95 -22.15
CA SER A 45 11.30 27.33 -22.22
C SER A 45 12.05 28.29 -21.29
N PHE A 46 12.47 27.87 -20.09
CA PHE A 46 13.22 28.76 -19.18
C PHE A 46 14.54 29.23 -19.80
N LEU A 47 15.29 28.28 -20.38
CA LEU A 47 16.55 28.57 -21.06
C LEU A 47 16.32 29.52 -22.24
N MET A 48 15.27 29.28 -23.02
CA MET A 48 14.91 30.16 -24.15
C MET A 48 14.62 31.60 -23.70
N TYR A 49 13.83 31.80 -22.64
CA TYR A 49 13.57 33.14 -22.10
C TYR A 49 14.84 33.82 -21.57
N MET A 50 15.70 33.08 -20.87
CA MET A 50 16.97 33.62 -20.36
C MET A 50 17.92 34.00 -21.48
N THR A 51 18.05 33.17 -22.52
CA THR A 51 18.85 33.49 -23.70
C THR A 51 18.29 34.71 -24.43
N LEU A 52 16.97 34.80 -24.60
CA LEU A 52 16.33 35.95 -25.22
C LEU A 52 16.59 37.24 -24.41
N PHE A 53 16.47 37.18 -23.09
CA PHE A 53 16.78 38.30 -22.21
C PHE A 53 18.22 38.80 -22.39
N VAL A 54 19.19 37.89 -22.39
CA VAL A 54 20.61 38.23 -22.60
C VAL A 54 20.84 38.86 -23.98
N ILE A 55 20.24 38.29 -25.03
CA ILE A 55 20.34 38.83 -26.40
C ILE A 55 19.73 40.23 -26.47
N VAL A 56 18.52 40.43 -25.93
CA VAL A 56 17.83 41.73 -25.94
C VAL A 56 18.64 42.77 -25.16
N TRP A 57 19.20 42.41 -24.01
CA TRP A 57 20.07 43.29 -23.22
C TRP A 57 21.32 43.72 -24.00
N MET A 58 21.98 42.76 -24.64
CA MET A 58 23.17 43.02 -25.44
C MET A 58 22.84 43.90 -26.64
N LEU A 59 21.75 43.60 -27.37
CA LEU A 59 21.30 44.40 -28.51
C LEU A 59 20.90 45.82 -28.08
N TRP A 60 20.19 45.97 -26.97
CA TRP A 60 19.82 47.28 -26.44
C TRP A 60 21.08 48.12 -26.14
N ASN A 61 22.03 47.57 -25.37
CA ASN A 61 23.22 48.33 -24.99
C ASN A 61 24.22 48.55 -26.14
N THR A 62 24.16 47.78 -27.23
CA THR A 62 25.02 47.96 -28.40
C THR A 62 24.42 48.87 -29.46
N LEU A 63 23.12 48.72 -29.78
CA LEU A 63 22.43 49.50 -30.82
C LEU A 63 21.82 50.81 -30.31
N ALA A 64 21.59 50.97 -28.99
CA ALA A 64 21.05 52.23 -28.47
C ALA A 64 22.02 53.41 -28.69
N PRO A 65 21.49 54.64 -28.80
CA PRO A 65 22.29 55.87 -28.77
C PRO A 65 23.15 55.92 -27.50
N ARG A 66 24.36 56.50 -27.58
CA ARG A 66 25.34 56.52 -26.46
C ARG A 66 24.75 57.05 -25.15
N ASP A 67 23.81 57.99 -25.24
CA ASP A 67 23.17 58.61 -24.07
C ASP A 67 22.19 57.67 -23.33
N LEU A 68 21.79 56.55 -23.93
CA LEU A 68 20.85 55.55 -23.39
C LEU A 68 21.50 54.19 -23.12
N ARG A 69 22.82 54.08 -23.32
CA ARG A 69 23.59 52.86 -22.99
C ARG A 69 23.87 52.87 -21.50
N PHE A 70 23.35 51.88 -20.79
CA PHE A 70 23.58 51.74 -19.36
C PHE A 70 24.75 50.78 -19.06
N ASP A 71 25.05 49.86 -19.98
CA ASP A 71 26.00 48.76 -19.78
C ASP A 71 26.82 48.52 -21.06
N GLU A 72 27.85 49.34 -21.30
CA GLU A 72 28.73 49.22 -22.47
C GLU A 72 29.70 48.03 -22.32
N PHE A 73 30.25 47.53 -23.45
CA PHE A 73 31.17 46.39 -23.45
C PHE A 73 32.33 46.63 -22.45
N PRO A 74 32.56 45.74 -21.46
CA PRO A 74 32.25 44.30 -21.45
C PRO A 74 31.02 43.85 -20.63
N PHE A 75 29.97 44.67 -20.50
CA PHE A 75 28.69 44.31 -19.84
C PHE A 75 28.81 43.93 -18.35
N ILE A 76 29.36 44.84 -17.54
CA ILE A 76 29.58 44.62 -16.10
C ILE A 76 28.25 44.37 -15.39
N PHE A 77 27.20 45.12 -15.69
CA PHE A 77 25.94 44.99 -14.97
C PHE A 77 25.25 43.66 -15.26
N LEU A 78 25.24 43.23 -16.53
CA LEU A 78 24.75 41.90 -16.89
C LEU A 78 25.52 40.80 -16.15
N THR A 79 26.85 40.91 -16.08
CA THR A 79 27.70 39.94 -15.39
C THR A 79 27.44 39.91 -13.88
N LEU A 80 27.31 41.08 -13.25
CA LEU A 80 26.96 41.18 -11.83
C LEU A 80 25.58 40.58 -11.56
N MET A 81 24.61 40.84 -12.42
CA MET A 81 23.26 40.29 -12.27
C MET A 81 23.26 38.77 -12.41
N LEU A 82 23.95 38.21 -13.39
CA LEU A 82 24.05 36.75 -13.58
C LEU A 82 24.80 36.07 -12.43
N SER A 83 25.87 36.68 -11.92
CA SER A 83 26.61 36.11 -10.77
C SER A 83 25.78 36.13 -9.49
N LEU A 84 25.03 37.21 -9.23
CA LEU A 84 24.05 37.26 -8.15
C LEU A 84 22.94 36.23 -8.36
N GLN A 85 22.47 36.05 -9.60
CA GLN A 85 21.43 35.07 -9.93
C GLN A 85 21.85 33.66 -9.54
N ALA A 86 23.07 33.26 -9.91
CA ALA A 86 23.62 31.95 -9.55
C ALA A 86 23.78 31.82 -8.02
N SER A 87 24.20 32.88 -7.34
CA SER A 87 24.40 32.87 -5.88
C SER A 87 23.10 32.68 -5.10
N TYR A 88 21.99 33.33 -5.49
CA TYR A 88 20.70 33.17 -4.79
C TYR A 88 19.98 31.87 -5.19
N ALA A 89 20.28 31.30 -6.36
CA ALA A 89 19.69 30.03 -6.79
C ALA A 89 20.07 28.88 -5.84
N ALA A 90 21.32 28.82 -5.38
CA ALA A 90 21.81 27.76 -4.48
C ALA A 90 20.96 27.59 -3.20
N PRO A 91 20.71 28.62 -2.37
CA PRO A 91 19.89 28.46 -1.17
C PRO A 91 18.42 28.13 -1.50
N LEU A 92 17.84 28.67 -2.58
CA LEU A 92 16.47 28.31 -2.97
C LEU A 92 16.37 26.84 -3.40
N ILE A 93 17.35 26.35 -4.15
CA ILE A 93 17.44 24.94 -4.53
C ILE A 93 17.59 24.08 -3.28
N LEU A 94 18.42 24.47 -2.30
CA LEU A 94 18.56 23.74 -1.03
C LEU A 94 17.25 23.68 -0.24
N LEU A 95 16.47 24.76 -0.20
CA LEU A 95 15.14 24.74 0.44
C LEU A 95 14.17 23.79 -0.29
N ALA A 96 14.17 23.80 -1.62
CA ALA A 96 13.35 22.90 -2.41
C ALA A 96 13.75 21.42 -2.21
N GLN A 97 15.06 21.15 -2.19
CA GLN A 97 15.64 19.82 -1.96
C GLN A 97 15.32 19.30 -0.56
N ASN A 98 15.48 20.12 0.49
CA ASN A 98 15.12 19.73 1.85
C ASN A 98 13.66 19.25 1.93
N ARG A 99 12.74 19.91 1.23
CA ARG A 99 11.33 19.52 1.23
C ARG A 99 11.08 18.23 0.45
N GLN A 100 11.75 18.05 -0.69
CA GLN A 100 11.68 16.81 -1.47
C GLN A 100 12.19 15.63 -0.63
N GLU A 101 13.34 15.79 0.03
CA GLU A 101 13.94 14.74 0.86
C GLU A 101 13.04 14.35 2.05
N GLN A 102 12.31 15.30 2.64
CA GLN A 102 11.32 14.97 3.68
C GLN A 102 10.16 14.13 3.14
N ARG A 103 9.65 14.43 1.94
CA ARG A 103 8.59 13.63 1.30
C ARG A 103 9.10 12.23 0.97
N ASP A 104 10.30 12.14 0.40
CA ASP A 104 10.92 10.88 0.01
C ASP A 104 11.17 9.98 1.24
N LYS A 105 11.54 10.56 2.39
CA LYS A 105 11.65 9.84 3.67
C LYS A 105 10.32 9.24 4.12
N VAL A 106 9.23 10.01 4.07
CA VAL A 106 7.89 9.51 4.46
C VAL A 106 7.43 8.39 3.53
N ILE A 107 7.63 8.54 2.22
CA ILE A 107 7.29 7.51 1.24
C ILE A 107 8.10 6.23 1.52
N ALA A 108 9.41 6.35 1.78
CA ALA A 108 10.26 5.21 2.09
C ALA A 108 9.87 4.50 3.39
N GLU A 109 9.44 5.23 4.42
CA GLU A 109 8.94 4.63 5.67
C GLU A 109 7.63 3.87 5.47
N GLN A 110 6.70 4.43 4.68
CA GLN A 110 5.44 3.78 4.34
C GLN A 110 5.68 2.50 3.53
N ASP A 111 6.57 2.56 2.54
CA ASP A 111 6.94 1.41 1.71
C ASP A 111 7.53 0.28 2.56
N ARG A 112 8.43 0.60 3.50
CA ARG A 112 8.95 -0.39 4.47
C ARG A 112 7.85 -1.03 5.30
N GLN A 113 6.89 -0.25 5.81
CA GLN A 113 5.77 -0.79 6.58
C GLN A 113 4.86 -1.67 5.72
N ALA A 114 4.58 -1.25 4.49
CA ALA A 114 3.77 -2.03 3.55
C ALA A 114 4.45 -3.36 3.22
N ASN A 115 5.76 -3.34 2.96
CA ASN A 115 6.53 -4.53 2.65
C ASN A 115 6.61 -5.50 3.86
N ALA A 116 6.77 -4.97 5.07
CA ALA A 116 6.71 -5.79 6.29
C ALA A 116 5.35 -6.47 6.48
N ARG A 117 4.24 -5.77 6.20
CA ARG A 117 2.89 -6.36 6.22
C ARG A 117 2.72 -7.41 5.14
N ALA A 118 3.14 -7.13 3.91
CA ALA A 118 3.08 -8.08 2.81
C ALA A 118 3.87 -9.37 3.12
N HIS A 119 5.04 -9.26 3.75
CA HIS A 119 5.80 -10.42 4.23
C HIS A 119 5.02 -11.22 5.27
N ALA A 120 4.40 -10.58 6.26
CA ALA A 120 3.60 -11.25 7.27
C ALA A 120 2.35 -11.93 6.67
N ASP A 121 1.67 -11.27 5.71
CA ASP A 121 0.52 -11.84 5.01
C ASP A 121 0.93 -13.05 4.17
N MET A 122 2.08 -13.00 3.50
CA MET A 122 2.63 -14.16 2.79
C MET A 122 2.95 -15.31 3.74
N GLU A 123 3.56 -15.05 4.89
CA GLU A 123 3.80 -16.08 5.91
C GLU A 123 2.50 -16.69 6.44
N PHE A 124 1.49 -15.86 6.68
CA PHE A 124 0.17 -16.31 7.12
C PHE A 124 -0.49 -17.20 6.06
N LEU A 125 -0.55 -16.73 4.80
CA LEU A 125 -1.10 -17.50 3.69
C LEU A 125 -0.32 -18.81 3.47
N ALA A 126 1.01 -18.80 3.61
CA ALA A 126 1.81 -20.02 3.49
C ALA A 126 1.47 -21.04 4.58
N ARG A 127 1.26 -20.58 5.82
CA ARG A 127 0.81 -21.45 6.93
C ARG A 127 -0.60 -21.97 6.69
N GLU A 128 -1.50 -21.15 6.20
CA GLU A 128 -2.89 -21.53 5.91
C GLU A 128 -2.98 -22.52 4.75
N VAL A 129 -2.15 -22.36 3.72
CA VAL A 129 -2.04 -23.32 2.61
C VAL A 129 -1.43 -24.64 3.09
N ALA A 130 -0.45 -24.59 3.99
CA ALA A 130 0.14 -25.80 4.58
C ALA A 130 -0.87 -26.57 5.45
N SER A 131 -1.67 -25.87 6.27
CA SER A 131 -2.72 -26.49 7.08
C SER A 131 -3.84 -27.07 6.21
N LEU A 132 -4.29 -26.33 5.19
CA LEU A 132 -5.27 -26.80 4.22
C LEU A 132 -4.78 -28.04 3.45
N ARG A 133 -3.50 -28.07 3.05
CA ARG A 133 -2.90 -29.23 2.41
C ARG A 133 -2.90 -30.45 3.34
N MET A 134 -2.61 -30.27 4.62
CA MET A 134 -2.63 -31.36 5.59
C MET A 134 -4.04 -31.91 5.77
N SER A 135 -5.05 -31.03 5.95
CA SER A 135 -6.45 -31.45 6.11
C SER A 135 -7.00 -32.14 4.85
N VAL A 136 -6.69 -31.64 3.66
CA VAL A 136 -7.07 -32.31 2.40
C VAL A 136 -6.32 -33.64 2.24
N GLY A 137 -5.05 -33.70 2.65
CA GLY A 137 -4.26 -34.93 2.62
C GLY A 137 -4.86 -36.05 3.48
N GLU A 138 -5.40 -35.72 4.65
CA GLU A 138 -6.09 -36.68 5.52
C GLU A 138 -7.39 -37.20 4.89
N VAL A 139 -8.23 -36.31 4.36
CA VAL A 139 -9.54 -36.66 3.77
C VAL A 139 -9.41 -37.39 2.42
N ALA A 140 -8.33 -37.15 1.67
CA ALA A 140 -8.06 -37.80 0.38
C ALA A 140 -7.17 -39.04 0.49
N THR A 141 -6.96 -39.59 1.69
CA THR A 141 -6.17 -40.83 1.81
C THR A 141 -6.92 -41.96 1.12
N ARG A 142 -6.25 -42.66 0.19
CA ARG A 142 -6.79 -43.80 -0.57
C ARG A 142 -7.53 -44.79 0.31
N ASP A 143 -7.05 -45.00 1.53
CA ASP A 143 -7.62 -45.95 2.48
C ASP A 143 -8.97 -45.48 3.05
N PHE A 144 -9.17 -44.18 3.27
CA PHE A 144 -10.46 -43.61 3.70
C PHE A 144 -11.50 -43.69 2.57
N LEU A 145 -11.14 -43.27 1.35
CA LEU A 145 -12.03 -43.44 0.19
C LEU A 145 -12.36 -44.92 -0.05
N ARG A 146 -11.40 -45.81 0.18
CA ARG A 146 -11.59 -47.25 0.02
C ARG A 146 -12.48 -47.84 1.12
N SER A 147 -12.38 -47.36 2.36
CA SER A 147 -13.26 -47.80 3.45
C SER A 147 -14.69 -47.30 3.22
N GLU A 148 -14.88 -46.05 2.80
CA GLU A 148 -16.20 -45.50 2.49
C GLU A 148 -16.86 -46.20 1.29
N LEU A 149 -16.10 -46.42 0.20
CA LEU A 149 -16.60 -47.20 -0.94
C LEU A 149 -16.99 -48.62 -0.54
N ARG A 150 -16.24 -49.26 0.37
CA ARG A 150 -16.61 -50.59 0.88
C ARG A 150 -17.84 -50.54 1.76
N GLY A 151 -17.95 -49.57 2.66
CA GLY A 151 -19.14 -49.38 3.50
C GLY A 151 -20.40 -49.22 2.66
N LEU A 152 -20.38 -48.30 1.69
CA LEU A 152 -21.50 -48.07 0.78
C LEU A 152 -21.87 -49.31 -0.06
N LEU A 153 -20.87 -50.09 -0.51
CA LEU A 153 -21.14 -51.35 -1.22
C LEU A 153 -21.81 -52.38 -0.30
N GLN A 154 -21.37 -52.46 0.96
CA GLN A 154 -21.88 -53.39 1.95
C GLN A 154 -23.32 -53.06 2.34
N ASP A 155 -23.65 -51.77 2.51
CA ASP A 155 -25.00 -51.29 2.76
C ASP A 155 -25.96 -51.64 1.60
N ILE A 156 -25.50 -51.50 0.34
CA ILE A 156 -26.28 -51.91 -0.84
C ILE A 156 -26.48 -53.43 -0.85
N GLU A 157 -25.45 -54.21 -0.49
CA GLU A 157 -25.54 -55.67 -0.46
C GLU A 157 -26.51 -56.16 0.62
N GLU A 158 -26.49 -55.55 1.80
CA GLU A 158 -27.44 -55.81 2.89
C GLU A 158 -28.89 -55.48 2.49
N LEU A 159 -29.10 -54.35 1.79
CA LEU A 159 -30.41 -53.99 1.21
C LEU A 159 -30.84 -54.92 0.06
N SER A 160 -29.89 -55.61 -0.58
CA SER A 160 -30.15 -56.52 -1.70
C SER A 160 -30.38 -57.97 -1.28
N GLN A 161 -30.02 -58.35 -0.04
CA GLN A 161 -30.35 -59.67 0.50
C GLN A 161 -31.83 -59.70 0.91
N PRO A 162 -32.68 -60.48 0.23
CA PRO A 162 -34.03 -60.72 0.69
C PRO A 162 -33.96 -61.65 1.90
N ASP A 163 -34.77 -61.39 2.93
CA ASP A 163 -34.99 -62.25 4.10
C ASP A 163 -34.99 -63.75 3.75
N VAL A 164 -33.86 -64.44 3.94
CA VAL A 164 -33.78 -65.90 3.95
C VAL A 164 -33.55 -66.33 5.40
N ALA A 165 -34.44 -65.90 6.27
CA ALA A 165 -34.45 -66.31 7.68
C ALA A 165 -35.87 -66.69 8.10
N ASP A 166 -36.49 -67.65 7.40
CA ASP A 166 -37.76 -68.24 7.87
C ASP A 166 -37.93 -69.73 7.56
N GLN A 167 -36.82 -70.49 7.48
CA GLN A 167 -36.89 -71.92 7.19
C GLN A 167 -35.91 -72.75 7.99
N GLN A 168 -36.08 -72.79 9.31
CA GLN A 168 -35.60 -73.89 10.15
C GLN A 168 -36.42 -74.00 11.44
N ALA A 169 -37.69 -74.39 11.29
CA ALA A 169 -38.51 -74.92 12.38
C ALA A 169 -38.17 -76.42 12.58
N PRO A 170 -37.89 -76.91 13.80
CA PRO A 170 -37.72 -78.35 14.05
C PRO A 170 -39.11 -79.02 14.10
N PRO A 171 -39.36 -80.15 13.41
CA PRO A 171 -40.65 -80.80 13.45
C PRO A 171 -40.84 -81.54 14.78
N ASP A 172 -41.89 -81.11 15.46
CA ASP A 172 -42.71 -81.72 16.50
C ASP A 172 -42.41 -83.15 16.96
N GLN A 173 -42.30 -83.25 18.28
CA GLN A 173 -42.67 -84.40 19.08
C GLN A 173 -44.12 -84.80 18.78
N VAL A 174 -44.35 -86.01 18.27
CA VAL A 174 -45.67 -86.64 18.31
C VAL A 174 -45.55 -87.97 19.03
N SER A 175 -46.06 -87.97 20.26
CA SER A 175 -46.29 -89.12 21.12
C SER A 175 -47.13 -90.19 20.42
N ARG A 176 -46.79 -91.48 20.60
CA ARG A 176 -47.81 -92.55 20.71
C ARG A 176 -47.41 -93.63 21.70
N PRO A 177 -48.38 -94.24 22.42
CA PRO A 177 -48.15 -95.13 23.55
C PRO A 177 -48.31 -96.63 23.19
N HIS A 178 -47.84 -97.49 24.11
CA HIS A 178 -48.22 -98.88 24.40
C HIS A 178 -48.45 -99.86 23.23
N GLN A 179 -47.56 -100.85 23.09
CA GLN A 179 -47.80 -102.24 23.51
C GLN A 179 -46.48 -103.02 23.60
#